data_AF-A0AAU2K6H7-F1
#
_entry.id   AF-A0AAU2K6H7-F1
#
_cell.length_a   1.000
_cell.length_b   1.000
_cell.length_c   1.000
_cell.angle_alpha   90.00
_cell.angle_beta   90.00
_cell.angle_gamma   90.00
#
_symmetry.space_group_name_H-M   'P 1'
#
loop_
_entity.id
_entity.type
_entity.pdbx_description
1 polymer ?
#
loop_
_entity_poly.entity_id
_entity_poly.type
_entity_poly.pdbx_seq_one_letter_code
_entity_poly.pdbx_strand_id
1 'polypeptide(L)'
;MADTTVKIDSETRDRFAAVARARGKSVRAYLAELAIEEENQLALGRATAAFREVVAQPGIAEAFDREFGGLPTSASTNRAA
;
A
#
# COMPACT_ATOMS: atom_id res chain seq x y z
N MET A 1 4.53 -15.81 -21.21
CA MET A 1 4.19 -14.50 -21.80
C MET A 1 5.23 -14.14 -22.82
N ALA A 2 4.83 -13.56 -23.95
CA ALA A 2 5.77 -13.08 -24.97
C ALA A 2 6.48 -11.81 -24.48
N ASP A 3 7.74 -11.65 -24.85
CA ASP A 3 8.50 -10.45 -24.55
C ASP A 3 8.04 -9.31 -25.45
N THR A 4 7.86 -8.14 -24.85
CA THR A 4 7.48 -6.91 -25.56
C THR A 4 8.49 -5.81 -25.24
N THR A 5 8.49 -4.74 -26.05
CA THR A 5 9.37 -3.59 -25.86
C THR A 5 8.57 -2.32 -25.67
N VAL A 6 9.08 -1.42 -24.82
CA VAL A 6 8.48 -0.12 -24.54
C VAL A 6 9.53 0.94 -24.80
N LYS A 7 9.14 2.06 -25.42
CA LYS A 7 10.06 3.18 -25.64
C LYS A 7 10.18 3.99 -24.36
N ILE A 8 11.41 4.15 -23.90
CA ILE A 8 11.81 5.06 -22.82
C ILE A 8 13.05 5.84 -23.27
N ASP A 9 13.27 7.01 -22.69
CA ASP A 9 14.51 7.74 -22.93
C ASP A 9 15.72 6.98 -22.37
N SER A 10 16.90 7.32 -22.87
CA SER A 10 18.14 6.61 -22.50
C SER A 10 18.49 6.80 -21.02
N GLU A 11 18.18 7.94 -20.43
CA GLU A 11 18.48 8.21 -19.03
C GLU A 11 17.62 7.34 -18.12
N THR A 12 16.31 7.25 -18.38
CA THR A 12 15.40 6.37 -17.65
C THR A 12 15.80 4.90 -17.77
N ARG A 13 16.19 4.45 -18.98
CA ARG A 13 16.73 3.09 -19.17
C ARG A 13 17.96 2.85 -18.30
N ASP A 14 18.89 3.79 -18.26
CA ASP A 14 20.15 3.64 -17.53
C ASP A 14 19.92 3.67 -16.01
N ARG A 15 18.95 4.46 -15.53
CA ARG A 15 18.49 4.43 -14.13
C ARG A 15 17.95 3.05 -13.76
N PHE A 16 17.07 2.45 -14.57
CA PHE A 16 16.57 1.10 -14.31
C PHE A 16 17.67 0.03 -14.37
N ALA A 17 18.60 0.15 -15.32
CA ALA A 17 19.73 -0.76 -15.42
C ALA A 17 20.65 -0.70 -14.19
N ALA A 18 20.92 0.51 -13.68
CA ALA A 18 21.72 0.69 -12.47
C ALA A 18 21.06 0.07 -11.24
N VAL A 19 19.76 0.30 -11.05
CA VAL A 19 19.01 -0.27 -9.91
C VAL A 19 18.91 -1.79 -10.01
N ALA A 20 18.59 -2.33 -11.19
CA ALA A 20 18.52 -3.78 -11.39
C ALA A 20 19.86 -4.44 -11.09
N ARG A 21 20.97 -3.84 -11.56
CA ARG A 21 22.33 -4.33 -11.28
C ARG A 21 22.66 -4.30 -9.78
N ALA A 22 22.33 -3.20 -9.09
CA ALA A 22 22.53 -3.08 -7.65
C ALA A 22 21.74 -4.14 -6.86
N ARG A 23 20.60 -4.58 -7.38
CA ARG A 23 19.77 -5.65 -6.81
C ARG A 23 20.12 -7.06 -7.31
N GLY A 24 21.15 -7.21 -8.17
CA GLY A 24 21.53 -8.50 -8.75
C GLY A 24 20.50 -9.09 -9.72
N LYS A 25 19.66 -8.25 -10.34
CA LYS A 25 18.56 -8.65 -11.23
C LYS A 25 18.80 -8.21 -12.66
N SER A 26 18.18 -8.91 -13.61
CA SER A 26 18.00 -8.36 -14.96
C SER A 26 16.99 -7.22 -14.92
N VAL A 27 17.07 -6.28 -15.87
CA VAL A 27 16.09 -5.18 -15.98
C VAL A 27 14.67 -5.72 -16.13
N ARG A 28 14.49 -6.79 -16.92
CA ARG A 28 13.20 -7.47 -17.05
C ARG A 28 12.66 -7.95 -15.70
N ALA A 29 13.46 -8.68 -14.93
CA ALA A 29 13.03 -9.22 -13.64
C ALA A 29 12.69 -8.10 -12.66
N TYR A 30 13.54 -7.06 -12.62
CA TYR A 30 13.29 -5.87 -11.82
C TYR A 30 11.97 -5.16 -12.19
N LEU A 31 11.70 -4.94 -13.48
CA LEU A 31 10.46 -4.30 -13.92
C LEU A 31 9.22 -5.15 -13.65
N ALA A 32 9.32 -6.48 -13.74
CA ALA A 32 8.22 -7.38 -13.43
C ALA A 32 7.83 -7.32 -11.95
N GLU A 33 8.82 -7.26 -11.05
CA GLU A 33 8.57 -7.08 -9.62
C GLU A 33 8.03 -5.69 -9.31
N LEU A 34 8.62 -4.65 -9.90
CA LEU A 34 8.15 -3.28 -9.73
C LEU A 34 6.69 -3.13 -10.14
N ALA A 35 6.26 -3.78 -11.23
CA ALA A 35 4.86 -3.77 -11.65
C ALA A 35 3.92 -4.35 -10.58
N ILE A 36 4.29 -5.47 -9.96
CA ILE A 36 3.51 -6.09 -8.89
C ILE A 36 3.47 -5.18 -7.65
N GLU A 37 4.60 -4.58 -7.29
CA GLU A 37 4.68 -3.63 -6.17
C GLU A 37 3.74 -2.43 -6.39
N GLU A 38 3.76 -1.81 -7.57
CA GLU A 38 2.90 -0.68 -7.92
C GLU A 38 1.42 -1.06 -7.99
N GLU A 39 1.08 -2.23 -8.56
CA GLU A 39 -0.29 -2.75 -8.56
C GLU A 39 -0.83 -2.92 -7.13
N ASN A 40 0.00 -3.43 -6.23
CA ASN A 40 -0.36 -3.58 -4.81
C ASN A 40 -0.55 -2.23 -4.13
N GLN A 41 0.30 -1.23 -4.39
CA GLN A 41 0.13 0.11 -3.84
C GLN A 41 -1.17 0.77 -4.34
N LEU A 42 -1.50 0.61 -5.63
CA LEU A 42 -2.78 1.09 -6.18
C LEU A 42 -3.98 0.40 -5.53
N ALA A 43 -3.93 -0.93 -5.36
CA ALA A 43 -4.99 -1.68 -4.69
C ALA A 43 -5.16 -1.23 -3.24
N LEU A 44 -4.05 -1.06 -2.51
CA LEU A 44 -4.07 -0.59 -1.12
C LEU A 44 -4.64 0.82 -1.00
N GLY A 45 -4.30 1.72 -1.93
CA GLY A 45 -4.85 3.08 -1.98
C GLY A 45 -6.37 3.07 -2.15
N ARG A 46 -6.89 2.25 -3.07
CA ARG A 46 -8.34 2.10 -3.29
C ARG A 46 -9.04 1.50 -2.06
N ALA A 47 -8.50 0.44 -1.48
CA ALA A 47 -9.05 -0.19 -0.29
C ALA A 47 -9.08 0.78 0.90
N THR A 48 -8.01 1.56 1.09
CA THR A 48 -7.93 2.57 2.15
C THR A 48 -8.96 3.67 1.96
N ALA A 49 -9.16 4.15 0.72
CA ALA A 49 -10.17 5.16 0.42
C ALA A 49 -11.58 4.64 0.71
N ALA A 50 -11.91 3.44 0.23
CA ALA A 50 -13.21 2.81 0.47
C ALA A 50 -13.46 2.56 1.96
N PHE A 51 -12.44 2.08 2.70
CA PHE A 51 -12.54 1.90 4.14
C PHE A 51 -12.84 3.21 4.85
N ARG A 52 -12.10 4.28 4.53
CA ARG A 52 -12.31 5.62 5.11
C ARG A 52 -13.70 6.15 4.84
N GLU A 53 -14.21 5.94 3.63
CA GLU A 53 -15.58 6.33 3.26
C GLU A 53 -16.62 5.63 4.12
N VAL A 54 -16.50 4.30 4.29
CA VAL A 54 -17.45 3.50 5.06
C VAL A 54 -17.41 3.86 6.55
N VAL A 55 -16.23 3.98 7.16
CA VAL A 55 -16.14 4.30 8.59
C VAL A 55 -16.50 5.76 8.92
N ALA A 56 -16.47 6.66 7.94
CA ALA A 56 -16.94 8.03 8.10
C ALA A 56 -18.48 8.14 8.08
N GLN A 57 -19.20 7.09 7.69
CA GLN A 57 -20.65 7.08 7.74
C GLN A 57 -21.13 7.01 9.20
N PRO A 58 -22.06 7.90 9.61
CA PRO A 58 -22.62 7.86 10.96
C PRO A 58 -23.25 6.50 11.27
N GLY A 59 -23.00 5.98 12.47
CA GLY A 59 -23.61 4.73 12.94
C GLY A 59 -22.81 3.47 12.60
N ILE A 60 -21.82 3.52 11.71
CA ILE A 60 -20.99 2.35 11.36
C ILE A 60 -20.02 2.00 12.49
N ALA A 61 -19.29 2.98 13.02
CA ALA A 61 -18.35 2.75 14.12
C ALA A 61 -19.09 2.28 15.39
N GLU A 62 -20.23 2.89 15.70
CA GLU A 62 -21.06 2.54 16.85
C GLU A 62 -21.70 1.16 16.71
N ALA A 63 -22.08 0.76 15.49
CA ALA A 63 -22.56 -0.60 15.23
C ALA A 63 -21.45 -1.64 15.37
N PHE A 64 -20.26 -1.35 14.86
CA PHE A 64 -19.09 -2.21 15.01
C PHE A 64 -18.70 -2.38 16.48
N ASP A 65 -18.62 -1.28 17.25
CA ASP A 65 -18.30 -1.33 18.68
C ASP A 65 -19.32 -2.16 19.47
N ARG A 66 -20.61 -2.04 19.14
CA ARG A 66 -21.68 -2.84 19.76
C ARG A 66 -21.54 -4.34 19.48
N GLU A 67 -21.09 -4.74 18.30
CA GLU A 67 -21.00 -6.14 17.88
C GLU A 67 -19.68 -6.80 18.31
N PHE A 68 -18.58 -6.04 18.37
CA PHE A 68 -17.24 -6.56 18.63
C PHE A 68 -16.65 -6.14 19.99
N GLY A 69 -17.44 -5.47 20.84
CA GLY A 69 -17.07 -5.15 22.23
C GLY A 69 -16.29 -3.85 22.42
N GLY A 70 -16.19 -3.03 21.37
CA GLY A 70 -15.55 -1.72 21.38
C GLY A 70 -14.04 -1.74 21.69
N LEU A 71 -13.39 -0.58 21.60
CA LEU A 71 -12.01 -0.44 22.07
C LEU A 71 -11.98 -0.50 23.61
N PRO A 72 -10.99 -1.18 24.22
CA PRO A 72 -10.80 -1.14 25.67
C PRO A 72 -10.63 0.31 26.09
N THR A 73 -11.53 0.80 26.94
CA THR A 73 -11.42 2.12 27.53
C THR A 73 -10.12 2.13 28.31
N SER A 74 -9.10 2.81 27.81
CA SER A 74 -7.87 3.03 28.58
C SER A 74 -8.30 3.76 29.83
N ALA A 75 -8.38 3.03 30.95
CA ALA A 75 -8.76 3.59 32.23
C ALA A 75 -7.85 4.80 32.46
N SER A 76 -8.45 5.97 32.54
CA SER A 76 -7.79 7.20 32.93
C SER A 76 -7.14 6.95 34.28
N THR A 77 -5.84 6.66 34.28
CA THR A 77 -5.04 6.58 35.50
C THR A 77 -5.05 7.99 36.08
N ASN A 78 -5.95 8.23 37.04
CA ASN A 78 -5.90 9.37 37.93
C ASN A 78 -4.51 9.36 38.59
N ARG A 79 -3.58 10.20 38.11
CA ARG A 79 -2.43 10.60 38.92
C ARG A 79 -2.96 11.52 40.01
N ALA A 80 -3.11 10.97 41.21
CA ALA A 80 -3.22 11.75 42.43
C ALA A 80 -1.87 12.42 42.73
N ALA A 81 -1.97 13.62 43.32
CA ALA A 81 -0.93 14.62 43.56
C ALA A 81 0.22 14.19 44.49
#